data_AF-A0A2N3CB69-F1
#
_entry.id   AF-A0A2N3CB69-F1
#
_cell.length_a   1.000
_cell.length_b   1.000
_cell.length_c   1.000
_cell.angle_alpha   90.00
_cell.angle_beta   90.00
_cell.angle_gamma   90.00
#
_symmetry.space_group_name_H-M   'P 1'
#
loop_
_entity.id
_entity.type
_entity.pdbx_description
1 polymer ?
#
loop_
_entity_poly.entity_id
_entity_poly.type
_entity_poly.pdbx_seq_one_letter_code
_entity_poly.pdbx_strand_id
1 'polypeptide(L)'
;MSISGWAKTAEAWLMAHVPGADWLMLFGAAMVVVTGLALLIWFLRLAIGAIGTISTEGKARAARRRNAPGFRILISSPPKDRPAGKWLEAALSQYLPVFSFGAPFSLVPMGTMKGGLESRAIARARKRMATADADMFLWASRTGNGERGLELHCLSRGGGLTAAEARLFTLALPGSRKVRTDDLARAAAYLVTKQLQPALSDPQAFRAEKIRLLANDLDSLLAGEPAISASLRAEIEADFCASGVRVAEELGDVSALDKVIVMRRKHLETASEAADTGRVLQARLELGRALIVRAEKQFDQNVVREAITQLSQAVEGLRADPMILRAQSASDALFKAQSMIESRKRFSLNFGS
;
A
#
# COMPACT_ATOMS: atom_id res chain seq x y z
N MET A 1 7.37 -25.17 -62.97
CA MET A 1 7.01 -23.83 -63.49
C MET A 1 7.39 -22.81 -62.43
N SER A 2 8.25 -21.84 -62.73
CA SER A 2 8.69 -20.86 -61.73
C SER A 2 7.56 -19.87 -61.41
N ILE A 3 7.52 -19.37 -60.18
CA ILE A 3 6.57 -18.33 -59.74
C ILE A 3 6.61 -17.12 -60.69
N SER A 4 7.81 -16.79 -61.19
CA SER A 4 8.02 -15.73 -62.17
C SER A 4 7.42 -16.03 -63.56
N GLY A 5 7.45 -17.28 -64.00
CA GLY A 5 6.88 -17.70 -65.28
C GLY A 5 5.36 -17.67 -65.26
N TRP A 6 4.76 -18.18 -64.18
CA TRP A 6 3.31 -18.14 -63.98
C TRP A 6 2.77 -16.71 -63.88
N ALA A 7 3.45 -15.84 -63.11
CA ALA A 7 3.04 -14.44 -62.93
C ALA A 7 2.98 -13.66 -64.25
N LYS A 8 3.96 -13.86 -65.15
CA LYS A 8 3.98 -13.22 -66.47
C LYS A 8 2.84 -13.68 -67.37
N THR A 9 2.51 -14.98 -67.37
CA THR A 9 1.35 -15.49 -68.11
C THR A 9 0.01 -14.98 -67.56
N ALA A 10 -0.11 -14.85 -66.23
CA ALA A 10 -1.30 -14.31 -65.60
C ALA A 10 -1.47 -12.81 -65.89
N GLU A 11 -0.39 -12.04 -65.84
CA GLU A 11 -0.35 -10.61 -66.21
C GLU A 11 -0.80 -10.39 -67.66
N ALA A 12 -0.25 -11.17 -68.61
CA ALA A 12 -0.62 -11.08 -70.03
C ALA A 12 -2.09 -11.43 -70.28
N TRP A 13 -2.62 -12.45 -69.59
CA TRP A 13 -4.04 -12.82 -69.70
C TRP A 13 -4.96 -11.72 -69.15
N LEU A 14 -4.60 -11.14 -68.00
CA LEU A 14 -5.41 -10.15 -67.29
C LEU A 14 -5.49 -8.83 -68.07
N MET A 15 -4.39 -8.40 -68.69
CA MET A 15 -4.36 -7.25 -69.61
C MET A 15 -5.20 -7.46 -70.87
N ALA A 16 -5.33 -8.70 -71.35
CA ALA A 16 -6.04 -9.02 -72.58
C ALA A 16 -7.57 -9.18 -72.40
N HIS A 17 -8.05 -9.51 -71.19
CA HIS A 17 -9.45 -9.93 -70.98
C HIS A 17 -10.23 -9.09 -69.96
N VAL A 18 -9.58 -8.18 -69.22
CA VAL A 18 -10.26 -7.37 -68.19
C VAL A 18 -10.15 -5.87 -68.52
N PRO A 19 -11.26 -5.19 -68.85
CA PRO A 19 -11.27 -3.74 -69.06
C PRO A 19 -10.84 -3.01 -67.78
N GLY A 20 -9.84 -2.12 -67.87
CA GLY A 20 -9.29 -1.41 -66.71
C GLY A 20 -8.29 -2.21 -65.88
N ALA A 21 -7.70 -3.27 -66.45
CA ALA A 21 -6.65 -4.08 -65.83
C ALA A 21 -5.50 -3.26 -65.20
N ASP A 22 -5.10 -2.14 -65.81
CA ASP A 22 -4.08 -1.23 -65.28
C ASP A 22 -4.46 -0.68 -63.88
N TRP A 23 -5.73 -0.30 -63.69
CA TRP A 23 -6.22 0.19 -62.40
C TRP A 23 -6.29 -0.91 -61.35
N LEU A 24 -6.62 -2.14 -61.74
CA LEU A 24 -6.63 -3.30 -60.85
C LEU A 24 -5.21 -3.69 -60.42
N MET A 25 -4.22 -3.62 -61.32
CA MET A 25 -2.82 -3.85 -60.98
C MET A 25 -2.26 -2.76 -60.07
N LEU A 26 -2.57 -1.50 -60.34
CA LEU A 26 -2.18 -0.38 -59.48
C LEU A 26 -2.81 -0.52 -58.09
N PHE A 27 -4.09 -0.87 -58.01
CA PHE A 27 -4.78 -1.14 -56.75
C PHE A 27 -4.18 -2.35 -56.01
N GLY A 28 -3.89 -3.45 -56.72
CA GLY A 28 -3.24 -4.63 -56.16
C GLY A 28 -1.86 -4.32 -55.58
N ALA A 29 -1.03 -3.58 -56.33
CA ALA A 29 0.28 -3.12 -55.87
C ALA A 29 0.17 -2.23 -54.63
N ALA A 30 -0.77 -1.27 -54.63
CA ALA A 30 -1.04 -0.41 -53.48
C ALA A 30 -1.49 -1.23 -52.25
N MET A 31 -2.37 -2.22 -52.43
CA MET A 31 -2.84 -3.09 -51.36
C MET A 31 -1.73 -3.98 -50.78
N VAL A 32 -0.81 -4.47 -51.61
CA VAL A 32 0.37 -5.22 -51.13
C VAL A 32 1.26 -4.34 -50.26
N VAL A 33 1.51 -3.09 -50.67
CA VAL A 33 2.28 -2.13 -49.87
C VAL A 33 1.59 -1.83 -48.55
N VAL A 34 0.29 -1.53 -48.57
CA VAL A 34 -0.50 -1.25 -47.34
C VAL A 34 -0.51 -2.45 -46.40
N THR A 35 -0.72 -3.66 -46.93
CA THR A 35 -0.73 -4.89 -46.14
C THR A 35 0.66 -5.19 -45.57
N GLY A 36 1.71 -5.01 -46.36
CA GLY A 36 3.09 -5.13 -45.91
C GLY A 36 3.42 -4.14 -44.78
N LEU A 37 2.99 -2.89 -44.91
CA LEU A 37 3.15 -1.88 -43.87
C LEU A 37 2.37 -2.23 -42.59
N ALA A 38 1.13 -2.71 -42.74
CA ALA A 38 0.30 -3.13 -41.62
C ALA A 38 0.92 -4.32 -40.86
N LEU A 39 1.44 -5.32 -41.59
CA LEU A 39 2.16 -6.45 -41.01
C LEU A 39 3.45 -6.01 -40.32
N LEU A 40 4.21 -5.09 -40.92
CA LEU A 40 5.41 -4.53 -40.32
C LEU A 40 5.08 -3.80 -39.01
N ILE A 41 4.06 -2.94 -38.99
CA ILE A 41 3.60 -2.24 -37.80
C ILE A 41 3.15 -3.23 -36.72
N TRP A 42 2.41 -4.28 -37.11
CA TRP A 42 1.97 -5.32 -36.18
C TRP A 42 3.16 -6.09 -35.58
N PHE A 43 4.13 -6.47 -36.40
CA PHE A 43 5.36 -7.14 -35.95
C PHE A 43 6.19 -6.23 -35.02
N LEU A 44 6.33 -4.95 -35.37
CA LEU A 44 7.02 -3.97 -34.52
C LEU A 44 6.35 -3.85 -33.15
N ARG A 45 5.01 -3.81 -33.12
CA ARG A 45 4.24 -3.76 -31.86
C ARG A 45 4.45 -5.02 -31.00
N LEU A 46 4.49 -6.20 -31.61
CA LEU A 46 4.79 -7.44 -30.90
C LEU A 46 6.22 -7.46 -30.35
N ALA A 47 7.20 -7.07 -31.17
CA ALA A 47 8.60 -7.00 -30.77
C ALA A 47 8.81 -6.01 -29.60
N ILE A 48 8.23 -4.80 -29.68
CA ILE A 48 8.28 -3.80 -28.61
C ILE A 48 7.62 -4.34 -27.33
N GLY A 49 6.50 -5.05 -27.45
CA GLY A 49 5.82 -5.70 -26.33
C GLY A 49 6.69 -6.77 -25.64
N ALA A 50 7.32 -7.63 -26.43
CA ALA A 50 8.19 -8.71 -25.94
C ALA A 50 9.49 -8.18 -25.32
N ILE A 51 10.11 -7.15 -25.90
CA ILE A 51 11.28 -6.47 -25.31
C ILE A 51 10.91 -5.83 -23.97
N GLY A 52 9.71 -5.26 -23.87
CA GLY A 52 9.18 -4.71 -22.63
C GLY A 52 9.04 -5.75 -21.52
N THR A 53 8.54 -6.94 -21.81
CA THR A 53 8.39 -8.00 -20.79
C THR A 53 9.74 -8.57 -20.38
N ILE A 54 10.61 -8.90 -21.34
CA ILE A 54 11.95 -9.45 -21.10
C ILE A 54 12.81 -8.47 -20.29
N SER A 55 12.79 -7.18 -20.64
CA SER A 55 13.55 -6.15 -19.90
C SER A 55 13.05 -6.01 -18.47
N THR A 56 11.74 -6.13 -18.21
CA THR A 56 11.21 -6.07 -16.84
C THR A 56 11.58 -7.29 -16.00
N GLU A 57 11.54 -8.50 -16.57
CA GLU A 57 11.97 -9.70 -15.87
C GLU A 57 13.50 -9.69 -15.64
N GLY A 58 14.27 -9.21 -16.62
CA GLY A 58 15.70 -8.98 -16.49
C GLY A 58 16.04 -8.01 -15.36
N LYS A 59 15.34 -6.87 -15.27
CA LYS A 59 15.48 -5.91 -14.17
C LYS A 59 15.14 -6.51 -12.80
N ALA A 60 14.06 -7.29 -12.71
CA ALA A 60 13.70 -8.00 -11.48
C ALA A 60 14.81 -8.97 -11.03
N ARG A 61 15.34 -9.77 -11.97
CA ARG A 61 16.46 -10.69 -11.67
C ARG A 61 17.74 -9.94 -11.32
N ALA A 62 18.04 -8.83 -11.98
CA ALA A 62 19.18 -7.98 -11.67
C ALA A 62 19.05 -7.36 -10.27
N ALA A 63 17.85 -6.93 -9.88
CA ALA A 63 17.58 -6.44 -8.54
C ALA A 63 17.81 -7.50 -7.45
N ARG A 64 17.43 -8.76 -7.71
CA ARG A 64 17.71 -9.88 -6.80
C ARG A 64 19.20 -10.16 -6.66
N ARG A 65 19.96 -10.04 -7.76
CA ARG A 65 21.43 -10.21 -7.74
C ARG A 65 22.17 -9.06 -7.07
N ARG A 66 21.54 -7.90 -6.95
CA ARG A 66 22.09 -6.75 -6.22
C ARG A 66 21.94 -7.03 -4.73
N ASN A 67 23.05 -7.35 -4.08
CA ASN A 67 23.15 -7.52 -2.61
C ASN A 67 23.07 -6.15 -1.91
N ALA A 68 22.03 -5.37 -2.19
CA ALA A 68 21.74 -4.15 -1.46
C ALA A 68 21.09 -4.52 -0.11
N PRO A 69 21.60 -4.01 1.03
CA PRO A 69 20.98 -4.27 2.32
C PRO A 69 19.61 -3.60 2.42
N GLY A 70 18.72 -4.18 3.22
CA GLY A 70 17.43 -3.59 3.59
C GLY A 70 16.30 -3.82 2.56
N PHE A 71 15.30 -2.93 2.58
CA PHE A 71 14.05 -3.14 1.85
C PHE A 71 14.24 -3.03 0.34
N ARG A 72 13.73 -4.00 -0.42
CA ARG A 72 13.70 -3.94 -1.88
C ARG A 72 12.31 -3.55 -2.36
N ILE A 73 12.23 -2.37 -2.98
CA ILE A 73 10.97 -1.76 -3.38
C ILE A 73 10.96 -1.60 -4.90
N LEU A 74 10.05 -2.30 -5.55
CA LEU A 74 9.82 -2.18 -6.99
C LEU A 74 8.85 -1.03 -7.25
N ILE A 75 9.11 -0.17 -8.24
CA ILE A 75 8.23 0.94 -8.61
C ILE A 75 7.89 0.87 -10.08
N SER A 76 6.61 0.81 -10.44
CA SER A 76 6.15 0.89 -11.82
C SER A 76 5.40 2.19 -12.07
N SER A 77 5.83 2.92 -13.11
CA SER A 77 5.13 4.11 -13.58
C SER A 77 3.76 3.77 -14.17
N PRO A 78 2.77 4.69 -14.05
CA PRO A 78 1.48 4.53 -14.71
C PRO A 78 1.64 4.62 -16.23
N PRO A 79 0.80 3.90 -17.01
CA PRO A 79 0.80 4.03 -18.46
C PRO A 79 0.54 5.49 -18.87
N LYS A 80 1.37 6.04 -19.77
CA LYS A 80 1.25 7.41 -20.30
C LYS A 80 1.43 8.56 -19.28
N ASP A 81 1.84 8.31 -18.04
CA ASP A 81 2.18 9.38 -17.08
C ASP A 81 3.51 9.11 -16.36
N ARG A 82 4.59 9.03 -17.15
CA ARG A 82 5.97 8.92 -16.65
C ARG A 82 6.33 9.98 -15.57
N PRO A 83 5.88 11.25 -15.67
CA PRO A 83 6.13 12.23 -14.61
C PRO A 83 5.58 11.83 -13.23
N ALA A 84 4.44 11.14 -13.16
CA ALA A 84 3.91 10.65 -11.87
C ALA A 84 4.82 9.57 -11.27
N GLY A 85 5.34 8.66 -12.10
CA GLY A 85 6.29 7.64 -11.65
C GLY A 85 7.60 8.25 -11.13
N LYS A 86 8.17 9.23 -11.86
CA LYS A 86 9.37 9.95 -11.43
C LYS A 86 9.15 10.74 -10.13
N TRP A 87 8.00 11.39 -10.01
CA TRP A 87 7.63 12.11 -8.78
C TRP A 87 7.53 11.15 -7.59
N LEU A 88 6.88 10.00 -7.76
CA LEU A 88 6.78 8.99 -6.69
C LEU A 88 8.15 8.41 -6.32
N GLU A 89 9.00 8.11 -7.30
CA GLU A 89 10.37 7.65 -7.07
C GLU A 89 11.19 8.69 -6.29
N ALA A 90 11.08 9.97 -6.66
CA ALA A 90 11.74 11.07 -5.94
C ALA A 90 11.20 11.22 -4.51
N ALA A 91 9.88 11.20 -4.33
CA ALA A 91 9.22 11.28 -3.03
C ALA A 91 9.69 10.17 -2.08
N LEU A 92 9.70 8.92 -2.56
CA LEU A 92 10.17 7.78 -1.77
C LEU A 92 11.67 7.85 -1.51
N SER A 93 12.49 8.25 -2.49
CA SER A 93 13.94 8.37 -2.28
C SER A 93 14.29 9.40 -1.21
N GLN A 94 13.51 10.48 -1.12
CA GLN A 94 13.74 11.57 -0.16
C GLN A 94 13.19 11.26 1.23
N TYR A 95 11.95 10.76 1.32
CA TYR A 95 11.22 10.69 2.59
C TYR A 95 11.09 9.30 3.20
N LEU A 96 11.30 8.22 2.44
CA LEU A 96 11.30 6.88 3.02
C LEU A 96 12.37 6.69 4.12
N PRO A 97 13.62 7.19 4.01
CA PRO A 97 14.60 7.04 5.09
C PRO A 97 14.20 7.80 6.37
N VAL A 98 13.44 8.89 6.27
CA VAL A 98 12.91 9.64 7.42
C VAL A 98 11.94 8.75 8.22
N PHE A 99 10.94 8.19 7.55
CA PHE A 99 9.90 7.39 8.21
C PHE A 99 10.32 5.95 8.55
N SER A 100 11.37 5.44 7.92
CA SER A 100 11.92 4.10 8.20
C SER A 100 13.06 4.11 9.22
N PHE A 101 13.29 5.24 9.90
CA PHE A 101 14.36 5.42 10.89
C PHE A 101 15.76 5.11 10.33
N GLY A 102 16.01 5.50 9.09
CA GLY A 102 17.28 5.27 8.39
C GLY A 102 17.51 3.83 7.93
N ALA A 103 16.47 2.98 7.92
CA ALA A 103 16.62 1.62 7.41
C ALA A 103 17.06 1.66 5.94
N PRO A 104 18.07 0.86 5.55
CA PRO A 104 18.53 0.84 4.17
C PRO A 104 17.40 0.34 3.25
N PHE A 105 17.38 0.85 2.02
CA PHE A 105 16.42 0.42 1.02
C PHE A 105 17.01 0.56 -0.38
N SER A 106 16.38 -0.11 -1.34
CA SER A 106 16.65 0.02 -2.76
C SER A 106 15.37 0.22 -3.54
N LEU A 107 15.31 1.32 -4.28
CA LEU A 107 14.24 1.58 -5.26
C LEU A 107 14.66 1.01 -6.60
N VAL A 108 13.80 0.16 -7.17
CA VAL A 108 14.05 -0.49 -8.46
C VAL A 108 12.97 -0.05 -9.44
N PRO A 109 13.30 0.85 -10.38
CA PRO A 109 12.35 1.29 -11.38
C PRO A 109 12.04 0.18 -12.39
N MET A 110 10.78 -0.20 -12.42
CA MET A 110 10.20 -1.21 -13.30
C MET A 110 9.53 -0.57 -14.52
N GLY A 111 9.40 -1.35 -15.60
CA GLY A 111 8.61 -0.95 -16.76
C GLY A 111 7.13 -0.80 -16.41
N THR A 112 6.42 0.01 -17.20
CA THR A 112 5.02 0.36 -16.97
C THR A 112 4.14 -0.87 -16.76
N MET A 113 3.17 -0.76 -15.87
CA MET A 113 2.20 -1.79 -15.57
C MET A 113 0.80 -1.26 -15.92
N LYS A 114 0.07 -2.03 -16.73
CA LYS A 114 -1.33 -1.73 -17.06
C LYS A 114 -2.27 -2.41 -16.07
N GLY A 115 -3.39 -1.75 -15.79
CA GLY A 115 -4.45 -2.23 -14.90
C GLY A 115 -4.27 -1.76 -13.45
N GLY A 116 -5.37 -1.83 -12.69
CA GLY A 116 -5.40 -1.56 -11.25
C GLY A 116 -5.53 -2.84 -10.44
N LEU A 117 -6.70 -3.04 -9.84
CA LEU A 117 -7.03 -4.17 -8.95
C LEU A 117 -7.51 -5.43 -9.67
N GLU A 118 -7.35 -5.52 -10.99
CA GLU A 118 -7.71 -6.71 -11.76
C GLU A 118 -6.83 -7.90 -11.36
N SER A 119 -7.40 -9.12 -11.26
CA SER A 119 -6.67 -10.34 -10.87
C SER A 119 -5.42 -10.58 -11.71
N ARG A 120 -5.47 -10.24 -13.00
CA ARG A 120 -4.34 -10.38 -13.93
C ARG A 120 -3.21 -9.39 -13.62
N ALA A 121 -3.53 -8.17 -13.19
CA ALA A 121 -2.57 -7.17 -12.76
C ALA A 121 -1.91 -7.61 -11.44
N ILE A 122 -2.71 -8.02 -10.45
CA ILE A 122 -2.21 -8.52 -9.17
C ILE A 122 -1.29 -9.73 -9.35
N ALA A 123 -1.67 -10.70 -10.19
CA ALA A 123 -0.83 -11.87 -10.48
C ALA A 123 0.52 -11.48 -11.12
N ARG A 124 0.53 -10.53 -12.06
CA ARG A 124 1.78 -9.99 -12.63
C ARG A 124 2.63 -9.30 -11.57
N ALA A 125 2.00 -8.55 -10.67
CA ALA A 125 2.65 -7.86 -9.58
C ALA A 125 3.32 -8.84 -8.60
N ARG A 126 2.59 -9.86 -8.15
CA ARG A 126 3.13 -10.95 -7.32
C ARG A 126 4.26 -11.69 -8.01
N LYS A 127 4.14 -12.02 -9.31
CA LYS A 127 5.21 -12.67 -10.08
C LYS A 127 6.49 -11.82 -10.09
N ARG A 128 6.38 -10.52 -10.35
CA ARG A 128 7.52 -9.59 -10.38
C ARG A 128 8.18 -9.45 -9.01
N MET A 129 7.36 -9.32 -7.96
CA MET A 129 7.80 -9.28 -6.57
C MET A 129 8.57 -10.54 -6.19
N ALA A 130 8.05 -11.72 -6.50
CA ALA A 130 8.72 -13.00 -6.25
C ALA A 130 10.03 -13.15 -7.04
N THR A 131 10.05 -12.68 -8.30
CA THR A 131 11.25 -12.77 -9.15
C THR A 131 12.39 -11.91 -8.61
N ALA A 132 12.07 -10.72 -8.09
CA ALA A 132 13.04 -9.80 -7.52
C ALA A 132 13.36 -10.08 -6.05
N ASP A 133 12.62 -10.98 -5.40
CA ASP A 133 12.58 -11.12 -3.94
C ASP A 133 12.39 -9.74 -3.26
N ALA A 134 11.37 -9.02 -3.70
CA ALA A 134 11.07 -7.69 -3.22
C ALA A 134 10.16 -7.73 -1.99
N ASP A 135 10.32 -6.75 -1.09
CA ASP A 135 9.48 -6.54 0.09
C ASP A 135 8.19 -5.80 -0.25
N MET A 136 8.25 -4.95 -1.28
CA MET A 136 7.11 -4.20 -1.76
C MET A 136 7.15 -4.02 -3.29
N PHE A 137 5.98 -4.03 -3.92
CA PHE A 137 5.81 -3.57 -5.29
C PHE A 137 4.69 -2.54 -5.39
N LEU A 138 5.03 -1.36 -5.92
CA LEU A 138 4.10 -0.28 -6.18
C LEU A 138 3.89 -0.11 -7.68
N TRP A 139 2.64 0.08 -8.08
CA TRP A 139 2.31 0.55 -9.41
C TRP A 139 1.18 1.56 -9.34
N ALA A 140 1.36 2.67 -10.04
CA ALA A 140 0.32 3.68 -10.11
C ALA A 140 -0.61 3.41 -11.30
N SER A 141 -1.88 3.74 -11.13
CA SER A 141 -2.84 3.93 -12.21
C SER A 141 -3.39 5.36 -12.16
N ARG A 142 -3.66 5.95 -13.33
CA ARG A 142 -4.22 7.30 -13.42
C ARG A 142 -5.67 7.19 -13.85
N THR A 143 -6.56 7.71 -13.02
CA THR A 143 -8.02 7.72 -13.22
C THR A 143 -8.51 9.10 -13.66
N GLY A 144 -7.82 10.18 -13.27
CA GLY A 144 -8.22 11.55 -13.62
C GLY A 144 -7.35 12.63 -12.97
N ASN A 145 -7.91 13.83 -12.81
CA ASN A 145 -7.27 14.97 -12.13
C ASN A 145 -7.87 15.28 -10.74
N GLY A 146 -8.94 14.59 -10.35
CA GLY A 146 -9.62 14.82 -9.06
C GLY A 146 -8.83 14.31 -7.85
N GLU A 147 -9.48 14.36 -6.68
CA GLU A 147 -8.94 13.96 -5.37
C GLU A 147 -8.45 12.51 -5.33
N ARG A 148 -9.07 11.63 -6.11
CA ARG A 148 -8.67 10.22 -6.29
C ARG A 148 -8.12 9.95 -7.70
N GLY A 149 -7.44 10.92 -8.29
CA GLY A 149 -7.00 10.90 -9.69
C GLY A 149 -5.75 10.05 -9.96
N LEU A 150 -4.98 9.71 -8.93
CA LEU A 150 -3.79 8.85 -8.99
C LEU A 150 -3.92 7.75 -7.94
N GLU A 151 -4.21 6.52 -8.36
CA GLU A 151 -4.29 5.38 -7.45
C GLU A 151 -2.94 4.67 -7.40
N LEU A 152 -2.33 4.62 -6.22
CA LEU A 152 -1.12 3.84 -5.96
C LEU A 152 -1.53 2.47 -5.44
N HIS A 153 -1.49 1.47 -6.30
CA HIS A 153 -1.71 0.09 -5.89
C HIS A 153 -0.39 -0.52 -5.41
N CYS A 154 -0.46 -1.25 -4.31
CA CYS A 154 0.72 -1.74 -3.64
C CYS A 154 0.52 -3.18 -3.15
N LEU A 155 1.58 -3.97 -3.25
CA LEU A 155 1.71 -5.26 -2.56
C LEU A 155 2.84 -5.15 -1.56
N SER A 156 2.58 -5.47 -0.29
CA SER A 156 3.59 -5.48 0.77
C SER A 156 3.67 -6.83 1.45
N ARG A 157 4.90 -7.28 1.75
CA ARG A 157 5.16 -8.43 2.61
C ARG A 157 5.12 -8.10 4.10
N GLY A 158 5.13 -6.81 4.46
CA GLY A 158 5.08 -6.34 5.84
C GLY A 158 6.13 -6.99 6.76
N GLY A 159 7.30 -7.36 6.21
CA GLY A 159 8.41 -7.94 6.98
C GLY A 159 8.33 -9.44 7.30
N GLY A 160 7.32 -10.18 6.83
CA GLY A 160 7.21 -11.62 7.14
C GLY A 160 6.40 -12.49 6.18
N LEU A 161 5.56 -11.89 5.33
CA LEU A 161 4.74 -12.66 4.39
C LEU A 161 5.56 -13.12 3.19
N THR A 162 5.12 -14.17 2.50
CA THR A 162 5.65 -14.51 1.17
C THR A 162 5.10 -13.56 0.10
N ALA A 163 5.70 -13.53 -1.10
CA ALA A 163 5.17 -12.74 -2.21
C ALA A 163 3.74 -13.15 -2.64
N ALA A 164 3.33 -14.40 -2.37
CA ALA A 164 1.98 -14.89 -2.63
C ALA A 164 0.97 -14.41 -1.57
N GLU A 165 1.41 -14.21 -0.33
CA GLU A 165 0.59 -13.73 0.78
C GLU A 165 0.63 -12.21 0.93
N ALA A 166 1.47 -11.53 0.14
CA ALA A 166 1.61 -10.08 0.17
C ALA A 166 0.24 -9.39 0.12
N ARG A 167 0.05 -8.48 1.09
CA ARG A 167 -1.20 -7.75 1.30
C ARG A 167 -1.35 -6.68 0.23
N LEU A 168 -2.53 -6.64 -0.37
CA LEU A 168 -2.90 -5.65 -1.38
C LEU A 168 -3.57 -4.47 -0.71
N PHE A 169 -3.13 -3.26 -1.05
CA PHE A 169 -3.78 -2.03 -0.65
C PHE A 169 -3.70 -0.98 -1.77
N THR A 170 -4.51 0.06 -1.67
CA THR A 170 -4.51 1.17 -2.63
C THR A 170 -4.55 2.49 -1.88
N LEU A 171 -3.61 3.37 -2.20
CA LEU A 171 -3.62 4.76 -1.73
C LEU A 171 -4.21 5.63 -2.83
N ALA A 172 -5.30 6.32 -2.54
CA ALA A 172 -5.93 7.23 -3.49
C ALA A 172 -5.34 8.64 -3.28
N LEU A 173 -4.50 9.06 -4.23
CA LEU A 173 -3.86 10.37 -4.24
C LEU A 173 -4.49 11.28 -5.30
N PRO A 174 -4.35 12.60 -5.17
CA PRO A 174 -4.86 13.52 -6.19
C PRO A 174 -4.09 13.35 -7.50
N GLY A 175 -4.82 13.38 -8.61
CA GLY A 175 -4.23 13.20 -9.95
C GLY A 175 -3.63 14.46 -10.55
N SER A 176 -4.03 15.63 -10.05
CA SER A 176 -3.55 16.93 -10.53
C SER A 176 -2.05 17.08 -10.28
N ARG A 177 -1.32 17.54 -11.31
CA ARG A 177 0.12 17.80 -11.18
C ARG A 177 0.43 19.00 -10.30
N LYS A 178 -0.51 19.96 -10.20
CA LYS A 178 -0.31 21.21 -9.45
C LYS A 178 -0.23 20.99 -7.93
N VAL A 179 -0.83 19.91 -7.44
CA VAL A 179 -0.89 19.58 -6.00
C VAL A 179 0.19 18.58 -5.58
N ARG A 180 1.15 18.27 -6.46
CA ARG A 180 2.34 17.45 -6.16
C ARG A 180 3.37 18.27 -5.39
N THR A 181 2.92 18.82 -4.26
CA THR A 181 3.75 19.58 -3.33
C THR A 181 4.66 18.64 -2.53
N ASP A 182 5.57 19.24 -1.78
CA ASP A 182 6.44 18.52 -0.86
C ASP A 182 5.65 17.78 0.23
N ASP A 183 4.62 18.41 0.80
CA ASP A 183 3.75 17.76 1.79
C ASP A 183 3.01 16.54 1.24
N LEU A 184 2.56 16.59 -0.03
CA LEU A 184 1.96 15.41 -0.65
C LEU A 184 3.00 14.29 -0.86
N ALA A 185 4.24 14.65 -1.20
CA ALA A 185 5.33 13.68 -1.33
C ALA A 185 5.65 13.03 0.03
N ARG A 186 5.70 13.82 1.12
CA ARG A 186 5.86 13.33 2.50
C ARG A 186 4.73 12.41 2.91
N ALA A 187 3.47 12.81 2.68
CA ALA A 187 2.30 11.97 2.99
C ALA A 187 2.32 10.63 2.23
N ALA A 188 2.60 10.66 0.93
CA ALA A 188 2.69 9.44 0.13
C ALA A 188 3.81 8.53 0.63
N ALA A 189 4.98 9.07 0.95
CA ALA A 189 6.09 8.30 1.48
C ALA A 189 5.80 7.72 2.86
N TYR A 190 5.17 8.47 3.77
CA TYR A 190 4.76 7.97 5.07
C TYR A 190 3.80 6.78 4.94
N LEU A 191 2.72 6.95 4.18
CA LEU A 191 1.70 5.91 3.98
C LEU A 191 2.29 4.65 3.33
N VAL A 192 3.22 4.81 2.38
CA VAL A 192 3.95 3.67 1.80
C VAL A 192 4.84 2.99 2.84
N THR A 193 5.58 3.77 3.64
CA THR A 193 6.50 3.24 4.65
C THR A 193 5.75 2.49 5.75
N LYS A 194 4.61 3.01 6.20
CA LYS A 194 3.68 2.34 7.12
C LYS A 194 3.27 0.96 6.62
N GLN A 195 3.02 0.82 5.33
CA GLN A 195 2.62 -0.46 4.76
C GLN A 195 3.81 -1.40 4.54
N LEU A 196 5.02 -0.85 4.39
CA LEU A 196 6.26 -1.61 4.34
C LEU A 196 6.63 -2.16 5.73
N GLN A 197 6.41 -1.36 6.77
CA GLN A 197 6.63 -1.67 8.17
C GLN A 197 5.34 -1.45 8.98
N PRO A 198 4.40 -2.42 8.99
CA PRO A 198 3.11 -2.26 9.67
C PRO A 198 3.22 -1.93 11.16
N ALA A 199 4.35 -2.29 11.79
CA ALA A 199 4.67 -1.92 13.16
C ALA A 199 4.68 -0.40 13.39
N LEU A 200 4.84 0.45 12.37
CA LEU A 200 4.83 1.92 12.53
C LEU A 200 3.51 2.47 13.08
N SER A 201 2.40 1.75 12.89
CA SER A 201 1.11 2.08 13.51
C SER A 201 0.96 1.57 14.94
N ASP A 202 1.92 0.79 15.42
CA ASP A 202 2.02 0.42 16.82
C ASP A 202 3.25 1.09 17.44
N PRO A 203 3.08 2.27 18.05
CA PRO A 203 4.18 2.96 18.70
C PRO A 203 4.95 2.07 19.69
N GLN A 204 4.30 1.06 20.29
CA GLN A 204 4.93 0.14 21.25
C GLN A 204 6.07 -0.70 20.66
N ALA A 205 6.06 -0.91 19.35
CA ALA A 205 7.06 -1.71 18.65
C ALA A 205 8.44 -1.04 18.52
N PHE A 206 8.57 0.27 18.80
CA PHE A 206 9.83 0.99 18.66
C PHE A 206 10.20 1.79 19.90
N ARG A 207 11.50 2.01 20.12
CA ARG A 207 11.98 2.86 21.22
C ARG A 207 11.35 4.26 21.18
N ALA A 208 11.04 4.81 22.35
CA ALA A 208 10.30 6.06 22.47
C ALA A 208 11.00 7.24 21.79
N GLU A 209 12.34 7.27 21.73
CA GLU A 209 13.10 8.32 21.03
C GLU A 209 12.86 8.30 19.52
N LYS A 210 12.71 7.12 18.92
CA LYS A 210 12.34 6.98 17.50
C LYS A 210 10.90 7.42 17.27
N ILE A 211 10.00 7.05 18.17
CA ILE A 211 8.60 7.48 18.10
C ILE A 211 8.48 9.00 18.26
N ARG A 212 9.33 9.65 19.05
CA ARG A 212 9.37 11.11 19.13
C ARG A 212 9.74 11.76 17.80
N LEU A 213 10.71 11.21 17.07
CA LEU A 213 11.04 11.68 15.72
C LEU A 213 9.83 11.53 14.79
N LEU A 214 9.19 10.35 14.81
CA LEU A 214 7.98 10.09 14.02
C LEU A 214 6.85 11.08 14.37
N ALA A 215 6.57 11.29 15.66
CA ALA A 215 5.54 12.20 16.13
C ALA A 215 5.78 13.63 15.61
N ASN A 216 7.01 14.12 15.67
CA ASN A 216 7.38 15.44 15.16
C ASN A 216 7.22 15.54 13.64
N ASP A 217 7.63 14.50 12.90
CA ASP A 217 7.49 14.46 11.45
C ASP A 217 6.02 14.42 11.02
N LEU A 218 5.18 13.65 11.72
CA LEU A 218 3.74 13.59 11.47
C LEU A 218 3.04 14.90 11.86
N ASP A 219 3.46 15.54 12.95
CA ASP A 219 2.92 16.84 13.36
C ASP A 219 3.19 17.91 12.29
N SER A 220 4.44 17.98 11.83
CA SER A 220 4.86 18.86 10.74
C SER A 220 4.11 18.56 9.44
N LEU A 221 3.92 17.29 9.11
CA LEU A 221 3.15 16.87 7.94
C LEU A 221 1.68 17.32 8.04
N LEU A 222 1.04 17.14 9.19
CA LEU A 222 -0.35 17.55 9.39
C LEU A 222 -0.51 19.08 9.34
N ALA A 223 0.49 19.83 9.83
CA ALA A 223 0.52 21.29 9.76
C ALA A 223 0.67 21.83 8.33
N GLY A 224 1.35 21.10 7.43
CA GLY A 224 1.47 21.45 6.01
C GLY A 224 0.19 21.24 5.19
N GLU A 225 -0.85 20.69 5.80
CA GLU A 225 -2.15 20.41 5.17
C GLU A 225 -2.05 19.71 3.79
N PRO A 226 -1.46 18.50 3.72
CA PRO A 226 -1.28 17.81 2.46
C PRO A 226 -2.63 17.61 1.75
N ALA A 227 -2.61 17.74 0.42
CA ALA A 227 -3.78 17.57 -0.45
C ALA A 227 -4.17 16.08 -0.58
N ILE A 228 -4.54 15.44 0.52
CA ILE A 228 -4.97 14.05 0.62
C ILE A 228 -6.44 13.98 1.04
N SER A 229 -7.08 12.84 0.81
CA SER A 229 -8.46 12.63 1.23
C SER A 229 -8.60 12.64 2.75
N ALA A 230 -9.80 12.97 3.23
CA ALA A 230 -10.12 12.95 4.66
C ALA A 230 -9.82 11.59 5.33
N SER A 231 -10.02 10.49 4.60
CA SER A 231 -9.71 9.14 5.07
C SER A 231 -8.21 8.91 5.31
N LEU A 232 -7.35 9.35 4.39
CA LEU A 232 -5.90 9.24 4.54
C LEU A 232 -5.38 10.20 5.60
N ARG A 233 -5.97 11.40 5.69
CA ARG A 233 -5.66 12.35 6.77
C ARG A 233 -5.97 11.75 8.13
N ALA A 234 -7.16 11.17 8.31
CA ALA A 234 -7.55 10.53 9.57
C ALA A 234 -6.62 9.37 9.96
N GLU A 235 -6.06 8.66 8.99
CA GLU A 235 -5.05 7.62 9.25
C GLU A 235 -3.74 8.20 9.80
N ILE A 236 -3.25 9.29 9.21
CA ILE A 236 -2.04 9.99 9.67
C ILE A 236 -2.26 10.63 11.03
N GLU A 237 -3.42 11.27 11.24
CA GLU A 237 -3.81 11.83 12.54
C GLU A 237 -3.86 10.75 13.63
N ALA A 238 -4.34 9.54 13.28
CA ALA A 238 -4.40 8.46 14.23
C ALA A 238 -3.00 7.98 14.67
N ASP A 239 -2.08 7.81 13.70
CA ASP A 239 -0.71 7.41 14.01
C ASP A 239 0.06 8.51 14.77
N PHE A 240 -0.21 9.79 14.46
CA PHE A 240 0.32 10.94 15.21
C PHE A 240 -0.15 10.92 16.66
N CYS A 241 -1.46 10.75 16.90
CA CYS A 241 -2.02 10.71 18.24
C CYS A 241 -1.45 9.56 19.07
N ALA A 242 -1.40 8.35 18.49
CA ALA A 242 -0.81 7.19 19.15
C ALA A 242 0.66 7.42 19.53
N SER A 243 1.44 8.02 18.61
CA SER A 243 2.85 8.35 18.83
C SER A 243 3.03 9.42 19.91
N GLY A 244 2.22 10.48 19.87
CA GLY A 244 2.26 11.59 20.84
C GLY A 244 1.93 11.13 22.26
N VAL A 245 0.94 10.26 22.44
CA VAL A 245 0.62 9.66 23.75
C VAL A 245 1.81 8.86 24.29
N ARG A 246 2.40 7.97 23.47
CA ARG A 246 3.54 7.15 23.92
C ARG A 246 4.73 8.01 24.32
N VAL A 247 5.05 9.04 23.55
CA VAL A 247 6.16 9.95 23.85
C VAL A 247 5.92 10.67 25.17
N ALA A 248 4.69 11.10 25.43
CA ALA A 248 4.33 11.75 26.68
C ALA A 248 4.44 10.81 27.89
N GLU A 249 4.03 9.55 27.75
CA GLU A 249 4.13 8.54 28.82
C GLU A 249 5.58 8.11 29.09
N GLU A 250 6.34 7.78 28.05
CA GLU A 250 7.66 7.14 28.20
C GLU A 250 8.80 8.16 28.40
N LEU A 251 8.68 9.36 27.80
CA LEU A 251 9.72 10.38 27.85
C LEU A 251 9.31 11.61 28.66
N GLY A 252 8.05 11.69 29.13
CA GLY A 252 7.51 12.86 29.83
C GLY A 252 7.36 14.11 28.94
N ASP A 253 7.56 13.99 27.63
CA ASP A 253 7.46 15.10 26.66
C ASP A 253 6.00 15.32 26.27
N VAL A 254 5.44 16.43 26.73
CA VAL A 254 4.01 16.76 26.59
C VAL A 254 3.73 17.79 25.50
N SER A 255 4.71 18.11 24.66
CA SER A 255 4.58 19.12 23.59
C SER A 255 3.41 18.84 22.65
N ALA A 256 3.16 17.57 22.31
CA ALA A 256 2.05 17.15 21.45
C ALA A 256 0.73 16.90 22.20
N LEU A 257 0.74 16.82 23.53
CA LEU A 257 -0.33 16.22 24.32
C LEU A 257 -1.66 16.96 24.19
N ASP A 258 -1.65 18.29 24.28
CA ASP A 258 -2.86 19.10 24.14
C ASP A 258 -3.47 18.97 22.73
N LYS A 259 -2.63 18.90 21.69
CA LYS A 259 -3.09 18.71 20.31
C LYS A 259 -3.74 17.33 20.14
N VAL A 260 -3.16 16.28 20.72
CA VAL A 260 -3.74 14.93 20.74
C VAL A 260 -5.12 14.94 21.41
N ILE A 261 -5.25 15.56 22.58
CA ILE A 261 -6.53 15.64 23.31
C ILE A 261 -7.60 16.32 22.46
N VAL A 262 -7.27 17.45 21.84
CA VAL A 262 -8.20 18.19 20.97
C VAL A 262 -8.61 17.34 19.75
N MET A 263 -7.65 16.70 19.08
CA MET A 263 -7.93 15.85 17.92
C MET A 263 -8.83 14.65 18.28
N ARG A 264 -8.56 13.97 19.40
CA ARG A 264 -9.35 12.81 19.82
C ARG A 264 -10.75 13.18 20.31
N ARG A 265 -10.93 14.30 21.02
CA ARG A 265 -12.27 14.81 21.36
C ARG A 265 -13.08 15.13 20.10
N LYS A 266 -12.50 15.87 19.15
CA LYS A 266 -13.16 16.19 17.88
C LYS A 266 -13.53 14.93 17.08
N HIS A 267 -12.66 13.92 17.08
CA HIS A 267 -12.95 12.65 16.44
C HIS A 267 -14.14 11.95 17.10
N LEU A 268 -14.19 11.89 18.43
CA LEU A 268 -15.29 11.25 19.15
C LEU A 268 -16.62 12.01 19.05
N GLU A 269 -16.61 13.32 18.88
CA GLU A 269 -17.82 14.13 18.62
C GLU A 269 -18.42 13.87 17.24
N THR A 270 -17.59 13.52 16.26
CA THR A 270 -17.99 13.35 14.86
C THR A 270 -18.15 11.88 14.45
N ALA A 271 -17.57 10.95 15.20
CA ALA A 271 -17.61 9.54 14.89
C ALA A 271 -18.97 8.92 15.19
N SER A 272 -19.45 8.08 14.29
CA SER A 272 -20.58 7.19 14.54
C SER A 272 -20.04 5.84 15.07
N GLU A 273 -20.41 5.49 16.30
CA GLU A 273 -19.94 4.25 16.95
C GLU A 273 -20.30 2.96 16.16
N ALA A 274 -21.39 3.01 15.39
CA ALA A 274 -21.86 1.90 14.56
C ALA A 274 -21.06 1.73 13.26
N ALA A 275 -20.43 2.79 12.75
CA ALA A 275 -19.72 2.76 11.47
C ALA A 275 -18.20 2.53 11.62
N ASP A 276 -17.61 2.88 12.77
CA ASP A 276 -16.15 2.86 12.96
C ASP A 276 -15.73 2.44 14.37
N THR A 277 -16.31 1.34 14.88
CA THR A 277 -16.13 0.87 16.26
C THR A 277 -14.65 0.75 16.66
N GLY A 278 -13.81 0.19 15.79
CA GLY A 278 -12.37 0.03 16.07
C GLY A 278 -11.64 1.36 16.25
N ARG A 279 -11.87 2.35 15.37
CA ARG A 279 -11.23 3.67 15.50
C ARG A 279 -11.76 4.47 16.68
N VAL A 280 -13.05 4.34 16.98
CA VAL A 280 -13.66 4.94 18.17
C VAL A 280 -12.99 4.38 19.43
N LEU A 281 -12.83 3.06 19.53
CA LEU A 281 -12.15 2.45 20.68
C LEU A 281 -10.70 2.92 20.82
N GLN A 282 -9.96 2.95 19.71
CA GLN A 282 -8.60 3.47 19.71
C GLN A 282 -8.54 4.94 20.16
N ALA A 283 -9.43 5.79 19.63
CA ALA A 283 -9.50 7.20 20.01
C ALA A 283 -9.84 7.40 21.51
N ARG A 284 -10.73 6.58 22.08
CA ARG A 284 -11.05 6.58 23.51
C ARG A 284 -9.85 6.18 24.36
N LEU A 285 -9.12 5.12 23.96
CA LEU A 285 -7.90 4.67 24.65
C LEU A 285 -6.84 5.77 24.66
N GLU A 286 -6.57 6.37 23.51
CA GLU A 286 -5.56 7.41 23.38
C GLU A 286 -5.96 8.69 24.13
N LEU A 287 -7.23 9.11 24.06
CA LEU A 287 -7.72 10.25 24.83
C LEU A 287 -7.60 10.00 26.33
N GLY A 288 -8.04 8.83 26.81
CA GLY A 288 -7.93 8.47 28.22
C GLY A 288 -6.49 8.47 28.73
N ARG A 289 -5.57 7.87 27.99
CA ARG A 289 -4.14 7.87 28.30
C ARG A 289 -3.55 9.28 28.29
N ALA A 290 -3.87 10.08 27.29
CA ALA A 290 -3.42 11.47 27.20
C ALA A 290 -3.89 12.30 28.41
N LEU A 291 -5.14 12.12 28.84
CA LEU A 291 -5.70 12.80 30.00
C LEU A 291 -5.04 12.35 31.32
N ILE A 292 -4.67 11.08 31.47
CA ILE A 292 -3.89 10.61 32.63
C ILE A 292 -2.56 11.34 32.72
N VAL A 293 -1.77 11.34 31.63
CA VAL A 293 -0.46 12.03 31.62
C VAL A 293 -0.61 13.53 31.90
N ARG A 294 -1.67 14.16 31.39
CA ARG A 294 -1.98 15.56 31.69
C ARG A 294 -2.32 15.76 33.16
N ALA A 295 -3.16 14.90 33.73
CA ALA A 295 -3.58 14.97 35.12
C ALA A 295 -2.41 14.72 36.10
N GLU A 296 -1.47 13.85 35.77
CA GLU A 296 -0.24 13.65 36.57
C GLU A 296 0.57 14.94 36.71
N LYS A 297 0.53 15.82 35.71
CA LYS A 297 1.23 17.11 35.76
C LYS A 297 0.42 18.24 36.40
N GLN A 298 -0.90 18.23 36.21
CA GLN A 298 -1.80 19.32 36.63
C GLN A 298 -2.53 19.05 37.95
N PHE A 299 -2.54 17.80 38.42
CA PHE A 299 -3.29 17.32 39.60
C PHE A 299 -4.79 17.63 39.55
N ASP A 300 -5.39 17.68 38.35
CA ASP A 300 -6.81 18.00 38.15
C ASP A 300 -7.69 16.75 38.22
N GLN A 301 -8.52 16.67 39.27
CA GLN A 301 -9.46 15.56 39.48
C GLN A 301 -10.51 15.42 38.37
N ASN A 302 -10.94 16.52 37.74
CA ASN A 302 -11.94 16.45 36.67
C ASN A 302 -11.37 15.78 35.43
N VAL A 303 -10.11 16.07 35.09
CA VAL A 303 -9.38 15.44 33.99
C VAL A 303 -9.23 13.93 34.25
N VAL A 304 -8.95 13.52 35.49
CA VAL A 304 -8.90 12.09 35.86
C VAL A 304 -10.25 11.41 35.68
N ARG A 305 -11.37 12.06 36.07
CA ARG A 305 -12.72 11.49 35.89
C ARG A 305 -13.07 11.31 34.42
N GLU A 306 -12.70 12.27 33.57
CA GLU A 306 -12.88 12.15 32.12
C GLU A 306 -12.04 10.98 31.58
N ALA A 307 -10.78 10.87 31.99
CA ALA A 307 -9.91 9.78 31.58
C ALA A 307 -10.49 8.40 31.93
N ILE A 308 -10.96 8.22 33.17
CA ILE A 308 -11.62 6.99 33.62
C ILE A 308 -12.85 6.67 32.77
N THR A 309 -13.66 7.69 32.45
CA THR A 309 -14.86 7.51 31.62
C THR A 309 -14.49 6.98 30.23
N GLN A 310 -13.51 7.59 29.57
CA GLN A 310 -13.08 7.17 28.23
C GLN A 310 -12.48 5.76 28.23
N LEU A 311 -11.63 5.46 29.21
CA LEU A 311 -11.00 4.14 29.32
C LEU A 311 -12.01 3.04 29.65
N SER A 312 -13.00 3.32 30.51
CA SER A 312 -14.05 2.37 30.86
C SER A 312 -14.90 2.02 29.62
N GLN A 313 -15.30 3.02 28.85
CA GLN A 313 -16.03 2.82 27.59
C GLN A 313 -15.21 2.05 26.56
N ALA A 314 -13.89 2.30 26.49
CA ALA A 314 -13.00 1.53 25.63
C ALA A 314 -12.89 0.06 26.07
N VAL A 315 -12.77 -0.21 27.37
CA VAL A 315 -12.70 -1.57 27.92
C VAL A 315 -14.01 -2.33 27.68
N GLU A 316 -15.15 -1.68 27.86
CA GLU A 316 -16.46 -2.27 27.56
C GLU A 316 -16.59 -2.66 26.09
N GLY A 317 -16.19 -1.78 25.18
CA GLY A 317 -16.21 -2.09 23.75
C GLY A 317 -15.23 -3.19 23.35
N LEU A 318 -14.03 -3.24 23.96
CA LEU A 318 -13.09 -4.36 23.75
C LEU A 318 -13.64 -5.69 24.28
N ARG A 319 -14.34 -5.70 25.42
CA ARG A 319 -14.99 -6.92 25.92
C ARG A 319 -16.08 -7.45 24.99
N ALA A 320 -16.72 -6.55 24.23
CA ALA A 320 -17.71 -6.92 23.23
C ALA A 320 -17.06 -7.39 21.90
N ASP A 321 -15.73 -7.34 21.75
CA ASP A 321 -15.05 -7.75 20.53
C ASP A 321 -15.23 -9.26 20.27
N PRO A 322 -15.73 -9.66 19.08
CA PRO A 322 -15.97 -11.06 18.76
C PRO A 322 -14.72 -11.95 18.82
N MET A 323 -13.53 -11.44 18.50
CA MET A 323 -12.28 -12.21 18.65
C MET A 323 -11.92 -12.42 20.11
N ILE A 324 -12.08 -11.41 20.96
CA ILE A 324 -11.82 -11.54 22.41
C ILE A 324 -12.79 -12.56 23.02
N LEU A 325 -14.08 -12.48 22.69
CA LEU A 325 -15.08 -13.44 23.14
C LEU A 325 -14.79 -14.87 22.65
N ARG A 326 -14.35 -15.02 21.40
CA ARG A 326 -13.93 -16.33 20.86
C ARG A 326 -12.69 -16.86 21.57
N ALA A 327 -11.70 -16.00 21.86
CA ALA A 327 -10.49 -16.38 22.58
C ALA A 327 -10.81 -16.81 24.02
N GLN A 328 -11.69 -16.08 24.71
CA GLN A 328 -12.18 -16.46 26.04
C GLN A 328 -12.92 -17.80 26.00
N SER A 329 -13.85 -17.99 25.06
CA SER A 329 -14.56 -19.25 24.88
C SER A 329 -13.62 -20.44 24.62
N ALA A 330 -12.59 -20.25 23.78
CA ALA A 330 -11.59 -21.27 23.52
C ALA A 330 -10.73 -21.57 24.77
N SER A 331 -10.34 -20.54 25.52
CA SER A 331 -9.62 -20.66 26.78
C SER A 331 -10.43 -21.44 27.82
N ASP A 332 -11.71 -21.10 27.99
CA ASP A 332 -12.62 -21.79 28.92
C ASP A 332 -12.79 -23.27 28.54
N ALA A 333 -12.91 -23.56 27.24
CA ALA A 333 -12.98 -24.93 26.73
C ALA A 333 -11.68 -25.71 27.03
N LEU A 334 -10.51 -25.07 26.89
CA LEU A 334 -9.20 -25.66 27.23
C LEU A 334 -9.08 -25.93 28.73
N PHE A 335 -9.44 -24.98 29.59
CA PHE A 335 -9.44 -25.17 31.05
C PHE A 335 -10.39 -26.31 31.46
N LYS A 336 -11.57 -26.39 30.84
CA LYS A 336 -12.50 -27.52 31.05
C LYS A 336 -11.88 -28.85 30.63
N ALA A 337 -11.19 -28.90 29.49
CA ALA A 337 -10.49 -30.11 29.05
C ALA A 337 -9.37 -30.51 30.02
N GLN A 338 -8.56 -29.56 30.48
CA GLN A 338 -7.49 -29.79 31.45
C GLN A 338 -8.04 -30.33 32.79
N SER A 339 -9.09 -29.73 33.33
CA SER A 339 -9.72 -30.20 34.57
C SER A 339 -10.36 -31.59 34.42
N MET A 340 -10.89 -31.94 33.24
CA MET A 340 -11.35 -33.30 32.95
C MET A 340 -10.20 -34.32 32.91
N ILE A 341 -9.03 -33.95 32.37
CA ILE A 341 -7.85 -34.81 32.36
C ILE A 341 -7.32 -35.01 33.78
N GLU A 342 -7.20 -33.93 34.57
CA GLU A 342 -6.76 -34.02 35.96
C GLU A 342 -7.72 -34.85 36.82
N SER A 343 -9.04 -34.66 36.67
CA SER A 343 -10.02 -35.45 37.41
C SER A 343 -9.97 -36.92 37.02
N ARG A 344 -9.82 -37.26 35.73
CA ARG A 344 -9.58 -38.66 35.29
C ARG A 344 -8.28 -39.24 35.83
N LYS A 345 -7.20 -38.45 35.89
CA LYS A 345 -5.91 -38.87 36.47
C LYS A 345 -6.05 -39.16 37.96
N ARG A 346 -6.72 -38.28 38.72
CA ARG A 346 -7.02 -38.48 40.15
C ARG A 346 -7.93 -39.69 40.38
N PHE A 347 -8.93 -39.88 39.53
CA PHE A 347 -9.82 -41.05 39.59
C PHE A 347 -9.06 -42.35 39.34
N SER A 348 -8.20 -42.39 38.31
CA SER A 348 -7.35 -43.55 38.02
C SER A 348 -6.35 -43.87 39.13
N LEU A 349 -5.83 -42.86 39.85
CA LEU A 349 -4.91 -43.06 40.96
C LEU A 349 -5.62 -43.55 42.23
N ASN A 350 -6.87 -43.13 42.46
CA ASN A 350 -7.62 -43.45 43.67
C ASN A 350 -8.48 -44.72 43.55
N PHE A 351 -8.85 -45.13 42.33
CA PHE A 351 -9.77 -46.25 42.07
C PHE A 351 -9.23 -47.26 41.06
N GLY A 352 -7.97 -47.14 40.64
CA GLY A 352 -7.30 -48.06 39.72
C GLY A 352 -6.29 -48.97 40.42
N SER A 353 -6.74 -49.78 41.38
CA SER A 353 -6.02 -50.95 41.92
C SER A 353 -6.97 -52.12 42.08
#